data_AF-A0A4R3X6V7-F1
#
_entry.id   AF-A0A4R3X6V7-F1
#
_cell.length_a   1.000
_cell.length_b   1.000
_cell.length_c   1.000
_cell.angle_alpha   90.00
_cell.angle_beta   90.00
_cell.angle_gamma   90.00
#
_symmetry.space_group_name_H-M   'P 1'
#
loop_
_entity.id
_entity.type
_entity.pdbx_description
1 polymer ?
#
loop_
_entity_poly.entity_id
_entity_poly.type
_entity_poly.pdbx_seq_one_letter_code
_entity_poly.pdbx_strand_id
1 'polypeptide(L)'
;MTEAPDHLIKKGSYFYRPNKQGYTSFKFDAGRYTKADAEAEASVEPWHMKAIHQDDVPEDTSPDRHFAGLQAKIDKAGRAIKYLLDRSQRDDKLYYHVGFGTESFRLLTDAHAALTGEDVKTIEARYSR
;
A
#
# COMPACT_ATOMS: atom_id res chain seq x y z
N MET A 1 -4.90 -35.40 20.49
CA MET A 1 -5.65 -34.75 19.40
C MET A 1 -5.15 -33.32 19.36
N THR A 2 -4.31 -32.96 18.38
CA THR A 2 -3.84 -31.58 18.24
C THR A 2 -4.97 -30.80 17.59
N GLU A 3 -5.58 -29.85 18.29
CA GLU A 3 -6.62 -28.99 17.71
C GLU A 3 -6.08 -28.28 16.47
N ALA A 4 -6.91 -28.11 15.45
CA ALA A 4 -6.53 -27.38 14.25
C ALA A 4 -6.28 -25.91 14.61
N PRO A 5 -5.20 -25.28 14.11
CA PRO A 5 -5.00 -23.86 14.26
C PRO A 5 -5.91 -23.12 13.27
N ASP A 6 -7.13 -22.82 13.68
CA ASP A 6 -8.17 -22.15 12.88
C ASP A 6 -8.72 -20.87 13.55
N HIS A 7 -8.23 -20.52 14.75
CA HIS A 7 -8.62 -19.31 15.46
C HIS A 7 -7.64 -18.15 15.22
N LEU A 8 -8.19 -16.94 15.28
CA LEU A 8 -7.49 -15.67 15.24
C LEU A 8 -7.59 -14.99 16.60
N ILE A 9 -6.55 -14.28 16.99
CA ILE A 9 -6.56 -13.42 18.18
C ILE A 9 -6.73 -11.99 17.69
N LYS A 10 -7.90 -11.40 17.95
CA LYS A 10 -8.24 -10.03 17.56
C LYS A 10 -8.02 -9.09 18.75
N LYS A 11 -7.36 -7.95 18.55
CA LYS A 11 -7.17 -6.85 19.51
C LYS A 11 -7.70 -5.56 18.88
N GLY A 12 -8.88 -5.09 19.31
CA GLY A 12 -9.57 -3.98 18.66
C GLY A 12 -9.85 -4.24 17.17
N SER A 13 -9.25 -3.46 16.27
CA SER A 13 -9.36 -3.62 14.80
C SER A 13 -8.22 -4.41 14.16
N TYR A 14 -7.32 -5.00 14.97
CA TYR A 14 -6.13 -5.72 14.51
C TYR A 14 -6.16 -7.19 14.91
N PHE A 15 -5.34 -8.00 14.26
CA PHE A 15 -5.08 -9.40 14.57
C PHE A 15 -3.61 -9.59 14.95
N TYR A 16 -3.33 -10.57 15.81
CA TYR A 16 -1.95 -10.99 16.04
C TYR A 16 -1.36 -11.67 14.80
N ARG A 17 -0.10 -11.35 14.48
CA ARG A 17 0.72 -12.08 13.49
C ARG A 17 1.14 -13.45 14.04
N PRO A 18 1.65 -14.38 13.22
CA PRO A 18 2.18 -15.66 13.70
C PRO A 18 3.16 -15.51 14.86
N ASN A 19 3.20 -16.49 15.76
CA ASN A 19 4.04 -16.49 16.97
C ASN A 19 3.80 -15.30 17.92
N LYS A 20 2.63 -14.67 17.85
CA LYS A 20 2.26 -13.48 18.64
C LYS A 20 3.20 -12.28 18.44
N GLN A 21 3.89 -12.19 17.31
CA GLN A 21 4.89 -11.14 17.04
C GLN A 21 4.26 -9.90 16.39
N GLY A 22 3.61 -9.08 17.22
CA GLY A 22 2.98 -7.84 16.78
C GLY A 22 1.64 -8.04 16.07
N TYR A 23 1.17 -6.98 15.43
CA TYR A 23 -0.21 -6.87 14.94
C TYR A 23 -0.27 -6.61 13.43
N THR A 24 -1.39 -6.99 12.82
CA THR A 24 -1.76 -6.68 11.45
C THR A 24 -3.22 -6.29 11.36
N SER A 25 -3.58 -5.41 10.44
CA SER A 25 -4.98 -5.11 10.13
C SER A 25 -5.61 -6.16 9.21
N PHE A 26 -4.82 -7.06 8.64
CA PHE A 26 -5.26 -7.98 7.58
C PHE A 26 -5.40 -9.42 8.08
N LYS A 27 -6.56 -10.04 7.84
CA LYS A 27 -6.82 -11.46 8.16
C LYS A 27 -5.84 -12.41 7.49
N PHE A 28 -5.41 -12.09 6.26
CA PHE A 28 -4.45 -12.88 5.49
C PHE A 28 -3.09 -12.99 6.19
N ASP A 29 -2.60 -11.89 6.76
CA ASP A 29 -1.33 -11.81 7.48
C ASP A 29 -1.42 -12.34 8.93
N ALA A 30 -2.62 -12.64 9.42
CA ALA A 30 -2.86 -13.00 10.81
C ALA A 30 -2.39 -14.43 11.10
N GLY A 31 -1.83 -14.63 12.30
CA GLY A 31 -1.48 -15.95 12.80
C GLY A 31 -2.72 -16.81 13.01
N ARG A 32 -2.55 -18.13 12.82
CA ARG A 32 -3.57 -19.12 13.13
C ARG A 32 -3.19 -19.86 14.40
N TYR A 33 -4.12 -19.94 15.33
CA TYR A 33 -3.92 -20.46 16.67
C TYR A 33 -4.97 -21.53 16.96
N THR A 34 -4.62 -22.47 17.84
CA THR A 34 -5.63 -23.36 18.43
C THR A 34 -6.63 -22.55 19.24
N LYS A 35 -7.86 -23.03 19.38
CA LYS A 35 -8.88 -22.37 20.19
C LYS A 35 -8.40 -22.07 21.60
N ALA A 36 -7.79 -23.06 22.27
CA ALA A 36 -7.28 -22.90 23.63
C ALA A 36 -6.23 -21.79 23.76
N ASP A 37 -5.25 -21.72 22.86
CA ASP A 37 -4.22 -20.67 22.87
C ASP A 37 -4.81 -19.28 22.56
N ALA A 38 -5.75 -19.21 21.61
CA ALA A 38 -6.41 -17.95 21.28
C ALA A 38 -7.24 -17.40 22.44
N GLU A 39 -7.97 -18.26 23.15
CA GLU A 39 -8.78 -17.92 24.33
C GLU A 39 -7.91 -17.55 25.53
N ALA A 40 -6.81 -18.27 25.75
CA ALA A 40 -5.83 -17.96 26.79
C ALA A 40 -5.23 -16.55 26.59
N GLU A 41 -4.82 -16.23 25.36
CA GLU A 41 -4.29 -14.91 25.04
C GLU A 41 -5.38 -13.83 25.15
N ALA A 42 -6.59 -14.08 24.63
CA ALA A 42 -7.69 -13.12 24.69
C ALA A 42 -8.14 -12.79 26.12
N SER A 43 -7.93 -13.72 27.06
CA SER A 43 -8.23 -13.54 28.47
C SER A 43 -7.27 -12.57 29.19
N VAL A 44 -6.14 -12.20 28.57
CA VAL A 44 -5.18 -11.22 29.13
C VAL A 44 -5.81 -9.82 29.17
N GLU A 45 -6.55 -9.42 28.13
CA GLU A 45 -7.28 -8.16 28.09
C GLU A 45 -8.72 -8.38 27.56
N PRO A 46 -9.65 -8.96 28.37
CA PRO A 46 -10.99 -9.36 27.89
C PRO A 46 -11.85 -8.20 27.37
N TRP A 47 -11.55 -6.97 27.78
CA TRP A 47 -12.22 -5.75 27.31
C TRP A 47 -11.77 -5.29 25.91
N HIS A 48 -10.69 -5.88 25.38
CA HIS A 48 -10.07 -5.42 24.12
C HIS A 48 -9.67 -6.55 23.17
N MET A 49 -9.52 -7.77 23.69
CA MET A 49 -9.08 -8.95 22.96
C MET A 49 -10.17 -10.00 22.86
N LYS A 50 -10.21 -10.71 21.72
CA LYS A 50 -11.17 -11.76 21.44
C LYS A 50 -10.56 -12.87 20.59
N ALA A 51 -10.80 -14.12 20.98
CA ALA A 51 -10.62 -15.28 20.13
C ALA A 51 -11.79 -15.38 19.14
N ILE A 52 -11.50 -15.47 17.85
CA ILE A 52 -12.52 -15.57 16.80
C ILE A 52 -12.11 -16.66 15.81
N HIS A 53 -13.05 -17.54 15.45
CA HIS A 53 -12.79 -18.54 14.43
C HIS A 53 -12.57 -17.85 13.07
N GLN A 54 -11.63 -18.35 12.26
CA GLN A 54 -11.27 -17.67 11.02
C GLN A 54 -12.47 -17.49 10.06
N ASP A 55 -13.44 -18.40 10.06
CA ASP A 55 -14.61 -18.31 9.18
C ASP A 55 -15.62 -17.24 9.63
N ASP A 56 -15.60 -16.86 10.91
CA ASP A 56 -16.45 -15.77 11.44
C ASP A 56 -15.88 -14.39 11.11
N VAL A 57 -14.62 -14.33 10.69
CA VAL A 57 -14.03 -13.11 10.13
C VAL A 57 -14.23 -13.20 8.62
N PRO A 58 -15.00 -12.29 8.00
CA PRO A 58 -15.08 -12.24 6.55
C PRO A 58 -13.69 -12.26 5.96
N GLU A 59 -13.46 -13.05 4.90
CA GLU A 59 -12.29 -12.81 4.08
C GLU A 59 -12.39 -11.37 3.62
N ASP A 60 -11.49 -10.54 4.12
CA ASP A 60 -11.40 -9.20 3.63
C ASP A 60 -10.86 -9.33 2.21
N THR A 61 -11.76 -9.36 1.22
CA THR A 61 -11.45 -9.16 -0.19
C THR A 61 -10.93 -7.73 -0.44
N SER A 62 -10.72 -6.94 0.61
CA SER A 62 -10.14 -5.60 0.57
C SER A 62 -8.62 -5.47 0.40
N PRO A 63 -7.82 -6.49 0.00
CA PRO A 63 -6.69 -6.21 -0.88
C PRO A 63 -7.16 -5.28 -1.99
N ASP A 64 -8.27 -5.59 -2.65
CA ASP A 64 -8.75 -4.83 -3.80
C ASP A 64 -9.09 -3.37 -3.47
N ARG A 65 -9.67 -3.07 -2.30
CA ARG A 65 -9.95 -1.67 -1.92
C ARG A 65 -8.68 -0.90 -1.56
N HIS A 66 -7.73 -1.53 -0.87
CA HIS A 66 -6.46 -0.88 -0.56
C HIS A 66 -5.59 -0.70 -1.81
N PHE A 67 -5.50 -1.72 -2.66
CA PHE A 67 -4.83 -1.68 -3.97
C PHE A 67 -5.52 -0.71 -4.93
N ALA A 68 -6.85 -0.69 -5.01
CA ALA A 68 -7.58 0.30 -5.82
C ALA A 68 -7.36 1.72 -5.29
N GLY A 69 -7.34 1.91 -3.98
CA GLY A 69 -7.02 3.20 -3.37
C GLY A 69 -5.59 3.66 -3.67
N LEU A 70 -4.63 2.73 -3.65
CA LEU A 70 -3.24 3.00 -4.01
C LEU A 70 -3.10 3.29 -5.51
N GLN A 71 -3.73 2.50 -6.36
CA GLN A 71 -3.75 2.69 -7.81
C GLN A 71 -4.36 4.05 -8.17
N ALA A 72 -5.48 4.43 -7.55
CA ALA A 72 -6.10 5.73 -7.79
C ALA A 72 -5.19 6.91 -7.40
N LYS A 73 -4.38 6.76 -6.34
CA LYS A 73 -3.36 7.75 -5.96
C LYS A 73 -2.22 7.80 -6.97
N ILE A 74 -1.74 6.64 -7.41
CA ILE A 74 -0.71 6.51 -8.46
C ILE A 74 -1.18 7.17 -9.76
N ASP A 75 -2.41 6.88 -10.21
CA ASP A 75 -3.00 7.45 -11.43
C ASP A 75 -3.14 8.98 -11.31
N LYS A 76 -3.53 9.48 -10.13
CA LYS A 76 -3.63 10.92 -9.88
C LYS A 76 -2.25 11.59 -9.92
N ALA A 77 -1.23 10.98 -9.31
CA ALA A 77 0.14 11.48 -9.37
C ALA A 77 0.68 11.46 -10.82
N GLY A 78 0.47 10.37 -11.55
CA GLY A 78 0.88 10.24 -12.95
C GLY A 78 0.26 11.30 -13.87
N ARG A 79 -1.04 11.58 -13.70
CA ARG A 79 -1.70 12.68 -14.44
C ARG A 79 -1.10 14.04 -14.12
N ALA A 80 -0.80 14.32 -12.85
CA ALA A 80 -0.21 15.60 -12.44
C ALA A 80 1.21 15.78 -13.00
N ILE A 81 2.05 14.75 -12.91
CA ILE A 81 3.42 14.76 -13.45
C ILE A 81 3.39 14.97 -14.97
N LYS A 82 2.57 14.18 -15.68
CA LYS A 82 2.43 14.32 -17.14
C LYS A 82 1.96 15.72 -17.52
N TYR A 83 0.99 16.28 -16.79
CA TYR A 83 0.50 17.63 -17.03
C TYR A 83 1.62 18.68 -16.90
N LEU A 84 2.47 18.57 -15.87
CA LEU A 84 3.58 19.50 -15.68
C LEU A 84 4.62 19.39 -16.80
N LEU A 85 4.98 18.16 -17.21
CA LEU A 85 5.88 17.91 -18.33
C LEU A 85 5.32 18.46 -19.66
N ASP A 86 4.04 18.19 -19.96
CA ASP A 86 3.39 18.71 -21.16
C ASP A 86 3.23 20.25 -21.11
N ARG A 87 3.07 20.83 -19.91
CA ARG A 87 2.92 22.28 -19.74
C ARG A 87 4.26 22.98 -19.87
N SER A 88 5.35 22.41 -19.34
CA SER A 88 6.69 23.01 -19.42
C SER A 88 7.14 23.18 -20.87
N GLN A 89 6.75 22.28 -21.79
CA GLN A 89 7.06 22.45 -23.21
C GLN A 89 6.40 23.67 -23.87
N ARG A 90 5.25 24.13 -23.34
CA ARG A 90 4.42 25.18 -23.93
C ARG A 90 4.53 26.52 -23.23
N ASP A 91 5.14 26.56 -22.05
CA ASP A 91 5.19 27.73 -21.18
C ASP A 91 6.64 28.01 -20.80
N ASP A 92 7.24 29.03 -21.42
CA ASP A 92 8.66 29.35 -21.26
C ASP A 92 9.04 29.70 -19.81
N LYS A 93 8.12 30.32 -19.05
CA LYS A 93 8.36 30.62 -17.63
C LYS A 93 8.41 29.35 -16.80
N LEU A 94 7.52 28.41 -17.08
CA LEU A 94 7.54 27.11 -16.41
C LEU A 94 8.79 26.32 -16.84
N TYR A 95 9.12 26.31 -18.13
CA TYR A 95 10.33 25.64 -18.64
C TYR A 95 11.60 26.13 -17.95
N TYR A 96 11.71 27.43 -17.68
CA TYR A 96 12.85 27.97 -16.94
C TYR A 96 13.02 27.36 -15.55
N HIS A 97 11.93 27.00 -14.88
CA HIS A 97 11.95 26.44 -13.53
C HIS A 97 12.00 24.90 -13.47
N VAL A 98 11.36 24.22 -14.43
CA VAL A 98 11.19 22.75 -14.40
C VAL A 98 11.57 22.05 -15.70
N GLY A 99 12.18 22.78 -16.63
CA GLY A 99 12.62 22.28 -17.94
C GLY A 99 14.02 21.66 -17.91
N PHE A 100 14.50 21.27 -19.08
CA PHE A 100 15.72 20.49 -19.24
C PHE A 100 16.92 21.09 -18.50
N GLY A 101 17.70 20.22 -17.85
CA GLY A 101 18.87 20.62 -17.06
C GLY A 101 18.57 21.01 -15.60
N THR A 102 17.30 21.17 -15.23
CA THR A 102 16.90 21.39 -13.83
C THR A 102 16.76 20.06 -13.07
N GLU A 103 16.93 20.11 -11.75
CA GLU A 103 16.67 18.96 -10.89
C GLU A 103 15.18 18.58 -10.89
N SER A 104 14.29 19.57 -10.97
CA SER A 104 12.86 19.33 -11.10
C SER A 104 12.51 18.53 -12.35
N PHE A 105 13.17 18.80 -13.48
CA PHE A 105 12.97 18.03 -14.70
C PHE A 105 13.36 16.56 -14.52
N ARG A 106 14.56 16.29 -13.98
CA ARG A 106 15.02 14.92 -13.71
C ARG A 106 14.06 14.15 -12.82
N LEU A 107 13.63 14.75 -11.71
CA LEU A 107 12.67 14.12 -10.79
C LEU A 107 11.33 13.83 -11.47
N LEU A 108 10.85 14.74 -12.32
CA LEU A 108 9.60 14.55 -13.05
C LEU A 108 9.72 13.47 -14.13
N THR A 109 10.83 13.42 -14.87
CA THR A 109 11.04 12.41 -15.91
C THR A 109 11.30 11.03 -15.33
N ASP A 110 12.06 10.93 -14.23
CA ASP A 110 12.26 9.68 -13.49
C ASP A 110 10.93 9.15 -12.92
N ALA A 111 10.15 10.01 -12.28
CA ALA A 111 8.86 9.62 -11.74
C ALA A 111 7.89 9.22 -12.87
N HIS A 112 7.90 9.90 -14.01
CA HIS A 112 7.05 9.53 -15.14
C HIS A 112 7.46 8.18 -15.74
N ALA A 113 8.76 7.94 -15.93
CA ALA A 113 9.31 6.67 -16.39
C ALA A 113 8.95 5.51 -15.45
N ALA A 114 9.09 5.70 -14.13
CA ALA A 114 8.72 4.70 -13.14
C ALA A 114 7.21 4.35 -13.19
N LEU A 115 6.36 5.32 -13.54
CA LEU A 115 4.91 5.14 -13.64
C LEU A 115 4.46 4.49 -14.95
N THR A 116 5.15 4.75 -16.06
CA THR A 116 4.77 4.22 -17.38
C THR A 116 5.55 2.97 -17.78
N GLY A 117 6.66 2.68 -17.11
CA GLY A 117 7.60 1.63 -17.50
C GLY A 117 8.46 1.99 -18.72
N GLU A 118 8.43 3.24 -19.17
CA GLU A 118 9.29 3.72 -20.25
C GLU A 118 10.71 4.01 -19.75
N ASP A 119 11.70 3.95 -20.64
CA ASP A 119 13.08 4.34 -20.31
C ASP A 119 13.18 5.87 -20.07
N VAL A 120 13.91 6.25 -19.03
CA VAL A 120 14.07 7.66 -18.62
C VAL A 120 14.59 8.52 -19.76
N LYS A 121 15.60 8.05 -20.53
CA LYS A 121 16.18 8.85 -21.62
C LYS A 121 15.19 9.10 -22.74
N THR A 122 14.27 8.16 -22.97
CA THR A 122 13.17 8.31 -23.94
C THR A 122 12.21 9.42 -23.50
N ILE A 123 11.89 9.49 -22.20
CA ILE A 123 11.06 10.55 -21.63
C ILE A 123 11.80 11.89 -21.64
N GLU A 124 13.06 11.94 -21.23
CA GLU A 124 13.88 13.15 -21.26
C GLU A 124 13.95 13.73 -22.68
N ALA A 125 14.27 12.92 -23.68
CA ALA A 125 14.33 13.35 -25.07
C ALA A 125 12.98 13.88 -25.60
N ARG A 126 11.85 13.31 -25.14
CA ARG A 126 10.51 13.78 -25.50
C ARG A 126 10.20 15.17 -24.95
N TYR A 127 10.70 15.47 -23.74
CA TYR A 127 10.35 16.68 -23.00
C TYR A 127 11.45 17.75 -22.94
N SER A 128 12.67 17.44 -23.38
CA SER A 128 13.75 18.41 -23.56
C SER A 128 13.47 19.25 -24.80
N ARG A 129 13.26 20.56 -24.60
CA ARG A 129 13.01 21.54 -25.66
C ARG A 129 14.26 22.37 -25.95
#